data_AF-A0A812NFH6-F1
#
_entry.id   AF-A0A812NFH6-F1
#
_cell.length_a   1.000
_cell.length_b   1.000
_cell.length_c   1.000
_cell.angle_alpha   90.00
_cell.angle_beta   90.00
_cell.angle_gamma   90.00
#
_symmetry.space_group_name_H-M   'P 1'
#
loop_
_entity.id
_entity.type
_entity.pdbx_description
1 polymer ?
#
loop_
_entity_poly.entity_id
_entity_poly.type
_entity_poly.pdbx_seq_one_letter_code
_entity_poly.pdbx_strand_id
1 'polypeptide(L)'
;MFLSAVAALLFMPLLAAAKMAVVRVFATDEEVAYLTESYSAWESMLPCANPNPNSNVDLILAYSKDLAADSTAKAAVQSYETGFAQSEHWTRCFAGIKNFSAMLAPEEDQYDEQGYAMNKHWVSGPNMIFKHVVEAMFIGAFAGEYDSFFWMEMDAVPVMANWLDKFVEEAAEMPAMNMAIRGSPYYGANWLMFSDMMPGYLLNHVNGNAIYNLQHPWTKFLFDTFTAVDNAALMEEMAFDTAYSAITRAAMDGSNTMLAAAWAASNGSAMTYSSDTMLIGNYANTLLNSSYEVGAHIRHGSRHNIFESLAGDMVTLGVLSIDGDNGRMLSSMSSNHPFKKVHMLTHYPVTTSTETIEAPGGDVTLTIEKAEHGPLMHICEVAGKVTTPWFAVASNLHHINAPVSVLMRMGEPVMPYVLATSPYCANRPYCKASLDQAEELFGISLNYHHDPNEVLYKASEVVTFCDAWMTAVGNKTMETCDMVFGPTADDFVAWKLAMGMNVTGVPRDKTRYGWRSWTSLWAPMPVDERNCSTTVYGEAEYMEALSLISNCSLYVENASACDGDAMCYWKPMFETGVCAIDTSGTNTVVEFMAPPTTTTDEFEQISKTYVGTTVVGVALALCMALMA
;
A
#
# COMPACT_ATOMS: atom_id res chain seq x y z
N MET A 1 53.15 23.50 -13.42
CA MET A 1 52.38 24.50 -12.65
C MET A 1 51.48 25.25 -13.63
N PHE A 2 50.17 25.25 -13.35
CA PHE A 2 49.11 26.04 -14.00
C PHE A 2 48.87 25.87 -15.51
N LEU A 3 48.27 24.76 -15.98
CA LEU A 3 47.50 24.77 -17.26
C LEU A 3 46.62 23.52 -17.57
N SER A 4 46.16 22.76 -16.56
CA SER A 4 45.27 21.58 -16.82
C SER A 4 43.94 21.60 -16.07
N ALA A 5 43.57 22.69 -15.40
CA ALA A 5 42.33 22.78 -14.61
C ALA A 5 41.21 23.62 -15.27
N VAL A 6 41.42 24.15 -16.49
CA VAL A 6 40.49 25.12 -17.11
C VAL A 6 39.67 24.51 -18.27
N ALA A 7 40.03 23.34 -18.80
CA ALA A 7 39.39 22.78 -19.99
C ALA A 7 38.20 21.83 -19.71
N ALA A 8 37.99 21.37 -18.48
CA ALA A 8 36.86 20.49 -18.12
C ALA A 8 35.56 21.25 -17.77
N LEU A 9 35.57 22.59 -17.84
CA LEU A 9 34.47 23.46 -17.39
C LEU A 9 33.66 24.11 -18.53
N LEU A 10 33.93 23.78 -19.81
CA LEU A 10 33.40 24.58 -20.92
C LEU A 10 32.48 23.88 -21.95
N PHE A 11 32.15 22.61 -21.80
CA PHE A 11 31.13 21.98 -22.65
C PHE A 11 30.35 20.89 -21.91
N MET A 12 29.75 21.22 -20.77
CA MET A 12 28.41 20.66 -20.55
C MET A 12 27.51 21.43 -21.52
N PRO A 13 26.84 20.79 -22.49
CA PRO A 13 25.73 21.47 -23.14
C PRO A 13 24.86 22.01 -22.00
N LEU A 14 24.55 23.31 -22.02
CA LEU A 14 23.43 23.80 -21.23
C LEU A 14 22.25 22.95 -21.71
N LEU A 15 21.95 21.88 -20.97
CA LEU A 15 20.68 21.19 -21.08
C LEU A 15 19.66 22.30 -20.90
N ALA A 16 18.94 22.62 -21.98
CA ALA A 16 17.74 23.42 -21.85
C ALA A 16 16.95 22.77 -20.72
N ALA A 17 16.62 23.55 -19.69
CA ALA A 17 16.01 23.01 -18.50
C ALA A 17 14.73 22.26 -18.92
N ALA A 18 14.70 20.96 -18.67
CA ALA A 18 13.61 20.09 -19.10
C ALA A 18 12.28 20.65 -18.59
N LYS A 19 11.31 20.80 -19.49
CA LYS A 19 9.99 21.34 -19.13
C LYS A 19 9.11 20.18 -18.67
N MET A 20 8.54 20.30 -17.48
CA MET A 20 7.80 19.24 -16.81
C MET A 20 6.36 19.69 -16.51
N ALA A 21 5.41 18.77 -16.55
CA ALA A 21 4.08 18.99 -15.98
C ALA A 21 3.87 18.11 -14.75
N VAL A 22 3.23 18.62 -13.70
CA VAL A 22 2.58 17.80 -12.68
C VAL A 22 1.11 17.72 -13.06
N VAL A 23 0.60 16.53 -13.38
CA VAL A 23 -0.81 16.34 -13.71
C VAL A 23 -1.54 15.79 -12.50
N ARG A 24 -2.40 16.61 -11.91
CA ARG A 24 -3.25 16.22 -10.78
C ARG A 24 -4.66 15.94 -11.29
N VAL A 25 -5.08 14.68 -11.19
CA VAL A 25 -6.43 14.25 -11.59
C VAL A 25 -7.46 14.37 -10.47
N PHE A 26 -8.70 14.64 -10.85
CA PHE A 26 -9.89 14.58 -9.99
C PHE A 26 -11.12 14.29 -10.86
N ALA A 27 -12.11 13.58 -10.31
CA ALA A 27 -13.26 13.05 -11.04
C ALA A 27 -14.56 13.07 -10.21
N THR A 28 -14.51 12.53 -8.99
CA THR A 28 -15.68 12.38 -8.12
C THR A 28 -15.99 13.64 -7.31
N ASP A 29 -17.22 13.75 -6.79
CA ASP A 29 -17.61 14.87 -5.92
C ASP A 29 -16.74 14.95 -4.65
N GLU A 30 -16.32 13.79 -4.14
CA GLU A 30 -15.39 13.68 -3.00
C GLU A 30 -14.02 14.25 -3.37
N GLU A 31 -13.49 13.94 -4.55
CA GLU A 31 -12.21 14.45 -5.02
C GLU A 31 -12.25 15.95 -5.35
N VAL A 32 -13.38 16.46 -5.85
CA VAL A 32 -13.61 17.89 -6.01
C VAL A 32 -13.52 18.61 -4.65
N ALA A 33 -14.08 18.01 -3.60
CA ALA A 33 -13.92 18.52 -2.23
C ALA A 33 -12.45 18.44 -1.77
N TYR A 34 -11.77 17.32 -1.99
CA TYR A 34 -10.36 17.14 -1.63
C TYR A 34 -9.42 18.10 -2.35
N LEU A 35 -9.70 18.45 -3.61
CA LEU A 35 -8.92 19.46 -4.33
C LEU A 35 -8.92 20.78 -3.56
N THR A 36 -10.08 21.19 -3.03
CA THR A 36 -10.22 22.41 -2.23
C THR A 36 -9.42 22.33 -0.93
N GLU A 37 -9.44 21.18 -0.24
CA GLU A 37 -8.70 20.96 1.01
C GLU A 37 -7.19 20.79 0.81
N SER A 38 -6.78 20.30 -0.36
CA SER A 38 -5.39 19.96 -0.65
C SER A 38 -4.47 21.17 -0.59
N TYR A 39 -4.95 22.36 -0.95
CA TYR A 39 -4.18 23.61 -0.89
C TYR A 39 -3.65 23.89 0.53
N SER A 40 -4.53 23.91 1.54
CA SER A 40 -4.13 24.17 2.93
C SER A 40 -3.14 23.13 3.45
N ALA A 41 -3.24 21.89 2.98
CA ALA A 41 -2.34 20.85 3.40
C ALA A 41 -0.99 20.89 2.67
N TRP A 42 -0.96 21.29 1.40
CA TRP A 42 0.29 21.48 0.65
C TRP A 42 1.02 22.76 1.09
N GLU A 43 0.31 23.77 1.63
CA GLU A 43 0.96 24.92 2.29
C GLU A 43 1.84 24.49 3.48
N SER A 44 1.51 23.37 4.16
CA SER A 44 2.38 22.79 5.19
C SER A 44 3.55 21.97 4.62
N MET A 45 3.53 21.66 3.33
CA MET A 45 4.50 20.83 2.59
C MET A 45 4.92 21.55 1.29
N LEU A 46 5.65 22.65 1.43
CA LEU A 46 6.00 23.55 0.33
C LEU A 46 6.60 22.79 -0.87
N PRO A 47 6.21 23.07 -2.13
CA PRO A 47 6.65 22.27 -3.28
C PRO A 47 8.15 22.31 -3.57
N CYS A 48 8.79 23.47 -3.45
CA CYS A 48 10.20 23.68 -3.76
C CYS A 48 10.93 24.43 -2.65
N ALA A 49 12.24 24.23 -2.49
CA ALA A 49 13.06 24.92 -1.50
C ALA A 49 13.43 26.34 -1.95
N ASN A 50 13.70 26.49 -3.25
CA ASN A 50 14.22 27.72 -3.85
C ASN A 50 13.27 28.22 -4.94
N PRO A 51 12.31 29.09 -4.59
CA PRO A 51 11.32 29.54 -5.53
C PRO A 51 11.97 30.37 -6.65
N ASN A 52 11.73 29.98 -7.91
CA ASN A 52 12.29 30.58 -9.11
C ASN A 52 11.16 31.12 -10.01
N PRO A 53 11.11 32.43 -10.30
CA PRO A 53 10.09 33.00 -11.18
C PRO A 53 10.14 32.46 -12.63
N ASN A 54 11.23 31.78 -13.00
CA ASN A 54 11.38 31.07 -14.27
C ASN A 54 11.32 29.54 -14.07
N SER A 55 10.43 29.05 -13.21
CA SER A 55 10.18 27.61 -13.10
C SER A 55 9.80 27.04 -14.48
N ASN A 56 10.21 25.81 -14.75
CA ASN A 56 9.83 25.08 -15.97
C ASN A 56 8.80 23.99 -15.68
N VAL A 57 8.07 24.13 -14.57
CA VAL A 57 7.04 23.18 -14.15
C VAL A 57 5.67 23.83 -14.20
N ASP A 58 4.73 23.24 -14.93
CA ASP A 58 3.31 23.61 -14.83
C ASP A 58 2.55 22.62 -13.96
N LEU A 59 1.52 23.08 -13.23
CA LEU A 59 0.53 22.22 -12.60
C LEU A 59 -0.71 22.13 -13.51
N ILE A 60 -1.07 20.93 -13.93
CA ILE A 60 -2.26 20.68 -14.74
C ILE A 60 -3.32 20.02 -13.86
N LEU A 61 -4.45 20.70 -13.67
CA LEU A 61 -5.63 20.15 -13.02
C LEU A 61 -6.51 19.47 -14.09
N ALA A 62 -6.50 18.14 -14.10
CA ALA A 62 -7.21 17.33 -15.09
C ALA A 62 -8.51 16.78 -14.50
N TYR A 63 -9.65 17.27 -15.01
CA TYR A 63 -10.98 16.84 -14.62
C TYR A 63 -11.51 15.76 -15.57
N SER A 64 -12.12 14.69 -15.05
CA SER A 64 -12.64 13.61 -15.90
C SER A 64 -13.81 14.07 -16.79
N LYS A 65 -14.66 14.96 -16.29
CA LYS A 65 -15.85 15.48 -16.99
C LYS A 65 -15.59 16.85 -17.63
N ASP A 66 -16.66 17.47 -18.13
CA ASP A 66 -16.66 18.85 -18.63
C ASP A 66 -16.61 19.85 -17.47
N LEU A 67 -15.44 20.45 -17.25
CA LEU A 67 -15.22 21.46 -16.20
C LEU A 67 -16.04 22.73 -16.44
N ALA A 68 -16.38 23.05 -17.69
CA ALA A 68 -17.17 24.23 -17.99
C ALA A 68 -18.65 24.03 -17.63
N ALA A 69 -19.14 22.78 -17.67
CA ALA A 69 -20.51 22.41 -17.34
C ALA A 69 -20.71 22.10 -15.84
N ASP A 70 -19.67 21.68 -15.12
CA ASP A 70 -19.74 21.40 -13.68
C ASP A 70 -19.39 22.65 -12.84
N SER A 71 -20.40 23.31 -12.29
CA SER A 71 -20.21 24.51 -11.47
C SER A 71 -19.44 24.25 -10.17
N THR A 72 -19.53 23.06 -9.60
CA THR A 72 -18.90 22.72 -8.32
C THR A 72 -17.42 22.43 -8.53
N ALA A 73 -17.08 21.61 -9.52
CA ALA A 73 -15.70 21.37 -9.93
C ALA A 73 -15.00 22.67 -10.36
N LYS A 74 -15.70 23.51 -11.15
CA LYS A 74 -15.20 24.81 -11.58
C LYS A 74 -14.93 25.75 -10.40
N ALA A 75 -15.81 25.77 -9.40
CA ALA A 75 -15.60 26.58 -8.20
C ALA A 75 -14.41 26.09 -7.38
N ALA A 76 -14.21 24.76 -7.27
CA ALA A 76 -13.05 24.18 -6.60
C ALA A 76 -11.74 24.57 -7.31
N VAL A 77 -11.67 24.44 -8.64
CA VAL A 77 -10.52 24.88 -9.44
C VAL A 77 -10.24 26.37 -9.26
N GLN A 78 -11.26 27.22 -9.34
CA GLN A 78 -11.11 28.67 -9.14
C GLN A 78 -10.62 29.01 -7.73
N SER A 79 -11.09 28.30 -6.71
CA SER A 79 -10.60 28.44 -5.34
C SER A 79 -9.13 28.05 -5.25
N TYR A 80 -8.73 26.96 -5.90
CA TYR A 80 -7.36 26.48 -5.94
C TYR A 80 -6.43 27.46 -6.66
N GLU A 81 -6.83 27.97 -7.83
CA GLU A 81 -6.11 29.00 -8.59
C GLU A 81 -5.98 30.31 -7.79
N THR A 82 -7.04 30.71 -7.07
CA THR A 82 -7.02 31.90 -6.22
C THR A 82 -6.04 31.72 -5.06
N GLY A 83 -6.07 30.56 -4.39
CA GLY A 83 -5.11 30.22 -3.34
C GLY A 83 -3.68 30.24 -3.86
N PHE A 84 -3.43 29.56 -4.98
CA PHE A 84 -2.14 29.56 -5.65
C PHE A 84 -1.63 30.97 -5.96
N ALA A 85 -2.46 31.84 -6.55
CA ALA A 85 -2.08 33.21 -6.89
C ALA A 85 -1.79 34.11 -5.68
N GLN A 86 -2.34 33.76 -4.51
CA GLN A 86 -2.08 34.47 -3.25
C GLN A 86 -0.77 33.99 -2.57
N SER A 87 -0.25 32.83 -2.94
CA SER A 87 0.97 32.27 -2.36
C SER A 87 2.21 32.65 -3.19
N GLU A 88 3.06 33.52 -2.63
CA GLU A 88 4.33 33.93 -3.25
C GLU A 88 5.28 32.73 -3.47
N HIS A 89 5.16 31.69 -2.64
CA HIS A 89 5.99 30.50 -2.75
C HIS A 89 5.58 29.64 -3.95
N TRP A 90 4.29 29.35 -4.09
CA TRP A 90 3.77 28.51 -5.16
C TRP A 90 3.92 29.11 -6.56
N THR A 91 3.63 30.41 -6.69
CA THR A 91 3.80 31.18 -7.93
C THR A 91 5.25 31.24 -8.42
N ARG A 92 6.19 30.76 -7.61
CA ARG A 92 7.60 30.62 -7.93
C ARG A 92 8.09 29.17 -7.94
N CYS A 93 7.30 28.20 -7.49
CA CYS A 93 7.61 26.78 -7.69
C CYS A 93 7.04 26.26 -9.01
N PHE A 94 5.87 26.76 -9.42
CA PHE A 94 5.24 26.44 -10.70
C PHE A 94 5.18 27.69 -11.59
N ALA A 95 5.37 27.50 -12.89
CA ALA A 95 5.25 28.53 -13.92
C ALA A 95 3.79 28.98 -14.12
N GLY A 96 2.85 28.05 -13.95
CA GLY A 96 1.42 28.33 -14.00
C GLY A 96 0.56 27.13 -13.62
N ILE A 97 -0.75 27.40 -13.48
CA ILE A 97 -1.79 26.38 -13.42
C ILE A 97 -2.49 26.34 -14.77
N LYS A 98 -2.70 25.14 -15.31
CA LYS A 98 -3.52 24.87 -16.47
C LYS A 98 -4.66 23.93 -16.09
N ASN A 99 -5.77 24.01 -16.81
CA ASN A 99 -6.93 23.14 -16.61
C ASN A 99 -7.14 22.28 -17.85
N PHE A 100 -7.55 21.03 -17.65
CA PHE A 100 -7.86 20.08 -18.70
C PHE A 100 -9.18 19.36 -18.38
N SER A 101 -10.02 19.15 -19.40
CA SER A 101 -11.24 18.34 -19.30
C SER A 101 -11.10 17.14 -20.21
N ALA A 102 -11.18 15.94 -19.65
CA ALA A 102 -11.14 14.69 -20.43
C ALA A 102 -12.46 14.45 -21.18
N MET A 103 -13.55 15.09 -20.76
CA MET A 103 -14.87 15.02 -21.42
C MET A 103 -15.42 13.59 -21.48
N LEU A 104 -15.14 12.77 -20.46
CA LEU A 104 -15.62 11.39 -20.41
C LEU A 104 -17.14 11.34 -20.33
N ALA A 105 -17.75 10.41 -21.06
CA ALA A 105 -19.16 10.12 -20.93
C ALA A 105 -19.44 9.38 -19.60
N PRO A 106 -20.65 9.46 -19.01
CA PRO A 106 -20.96 8.80 -17.74
C PRO A 106 -20.67 7.29 -17.74
N GLU A 107 -20.82 6.62 -18.88
CA GLU A 107 -20.50 5.21 -19.07
C GLU A 107 -19.00 4.90 -19.05
N GLU A 108 -18.15 5.87 -19.41
CA GLU A 108 -16.69 5.77 -19.38
C GLU A 108 -16.13 6.19 -18.02
N ASP A 109 -16.76 7.20 -17.40
CA ASP A 109 -16.39 7.84 -16.13
C ASP A 109 -16.81 6.99 -14.90
N GLN A 110 -16.40 5.72 -14.91
CA GLN A 110 -16.72 4.76 -13.86
C GLN A 110 -15.65 4.79 -12.77
N TYR A 111 -16.01 5.35 -11.61
CA TYR A 111 -15.22 5.32 -10.38
C TYR A 111 -16.04 4.58 -9.32
N ASP A 112 -15.74 3.30 -9.13
CA ASP A 112 -16.44 2.46 -8.17
C ASP A 112 -15.52 2.16 -6.99
N GLU A 113 -15.80 2.81 -5.85
CA GLU A 113 -15.09 2.59 -4.59
C GLU A 113 -15.15 1.14 -4.08
N GLN A 114 -16.13 0.34 -4.53
CA GLN A 114 -16.27 -1.09 -4.24
C GLN A 114 -15.93 -1.97 -5.45
N GLY A 115 -15.60 -1.35 -6.59
CA GLY A 115 -15.51 -2.01 -7.88
C GLY A 115 -14.36 -2.98 -7.99
N TYR A 116 -13.23 -2.70 -7.31
CA TYR A 116 -12.09 -3.62 -7.29
C TYR A 116 -12.46 -5.03 -6.78
N ALA A 117 -13.51 -5.14 -5.94
CA ALA A 117 -13.98 -6.41 -5.41
C ALA A 117 -15.10 -7.05 -6.23
N MET A 118 -15.94 -6.26 -6.92
CA MET A 118 -17.22 -6.73 -7.47
C MET A 118 -17.46 -6.39 -8.95
N ASN A 119 -16.73 -5.42 -9.51
CA ASN A 119 -16.91 -4.91 -10.85
C ASN A 119 -15.57 -4.91 -11.59
N LYS A 120 -15.36 -5.88 -12.49
CA LYS A 120 -14.13 -5.97 -13.29
C LYS A 120 -13.79 -4.71 -14.11
N HIS A 121 -14.77 -3.83 -14.34
CA HIS A 121 -14.62 -2.59 -15.11
C HIS A 121 -14.25 -1.36 -14.25
N TRP A 122 -13.92 -1.54 -12.97
CA TRP A 122 -13.62 -0.46 -12.03
C TRP A 122 -12.43 0.43 -12.45
N VAL A 123 -11.54 -0.07 -13.30
CA VAL A 123 -10.37 0.66 -13.82
C VAL A 123 -10.69 1.52 -15.04
N SER A 124 -11.88 1.38 -15.63
CA SER A 124 -12.24 2.05 -16.90
C SER A 124 -12.15 3.57 -16.79
N GLY A 125 -12.75 4.18 -15.77
CA GLY A 125 -12.69 5.64 -15.56
C GLY A 125 -11.25 6.15 -15.41
N PRO A 126 -10.47 5.64 -14.43
CA PRO A 126 -9.05 5.95 -14.27
C PRO A 126 -8.20 5.78 -15.54
N ASN A 127 -8.41 4.69 -16.29
CA ASN A 127 -7.68 4.44 -17.53
C ASN A 127 -8.07 5.44 -18.64
N MET A 128 -9.36 5.79 -18.75
CA MET A 128 -9.84 6.73 -19.76
C MET A 128 -9.34 8.15 -19.50
N ILE A 129 -9.34 8.63 -18.25
CA ILE A 129 -8.74 9.94 -17.96
C ILE A 129 -7.24 9.95 -18.26
N PHE A 130 -6.51 8.88 -17.90
CA PHE A 130 -5.09 8.74 -18.24
C PHE A 130 -4.88 8.78 -19.75
N LYS A 131 -5.68 8.02 -20.51
CA LYS A 131 -5.64 8.04 -21.98
C LYS A 131 -5.81 9.45 -22.53
N HIS A 132 -6.86 10.17 -22.13
CA HIS A 132 -7.15 11.50 -22.66
C HIS A 132 -6.07 12.53 -22.31
N VAL A 133 -5.47 12.44 -21.12
CA VAL A 133 -4.33 13.29 -20.76
C VAL A 133 -3.11 12.96 -21.61
N VAL A 134 -2.77 11.68 -21.78
CA VAL A 134 -1.59 11.28 -22.55
C VAL A 134 -1.76 11.61 -24.05
N GLU A 135 -2.97 11.51 -24.60
CA GLU A 135 -3.30 12.04 -25.93
C GLU A 135 -3.06 13.54 -26.00
N ALA A 136 -3.49 14.30 -24.98
CA ALA A 136 -3.26 15.73 -24.91
C ALA A 136 -1.76 16.08 -24.87
N MET A 137 -0.95 15.27 -24.20
CA MET A 137 0.52 15.43 -24.11
C MET A 137 1.25 15.10 -25.40
N PHE A 138 0.87 14.04 -26.12
CA PHE A 138 1.57 13.63 -27.34
C PHE A 138 1.08 14.34 -28.60
N ILE A 139 -0.24 14.50 -28.76
CA ILE A 139 -0.85 14.92 -30.04
C ILE A 139 -1.94 16.01 -29.89
N GLY A 140 -2.30 16.39 -28.67
CA GLY A 140 -3.37 17.34 -28.40
C GLY A 140 -2.89 18.69 -27.87
N ALA A 141 -3.62 19.21 -26.87
CA ALA A 141 -3.49 20.59 -26.38
C ALA A 141 -2.11 20.94 -25.82
N PHE A 142 -1.31 19.94 -25.43
CA PHE A 142 0.01 20.09 -24.82
C PHE A 142 1.12 19.48 -25.69
N ALA A 143 0.84 19.13 -26.95
CA ALA A 143 1.79 18.48 -27.84
C ALA A 143 3.07 19.32 -28.02
N GLY A 144 4.21 18.72 -27.66
CA GLY A 144 5.53 19.38 -27.74
C GLY A 144 5.76 20.45 -26.67
N GLU A 145 4.86 20.61 -25.70
CA GLU A 145 5.03 21.58 -24.62
C GLU A 145 5.90 21.10 -23.46
N TYR A 146 5.99 19.78 -23.25
CA TYR A 146 6.64 19.16 -22.10
C TYR A 146 7.56 18.04 -22.56
N ASP A 147 8.69 17.88 -21.85
CA ASP A 147 9.61 16.76 -22.03
C ASP A 147 9.20 15.56 -21.17
N SER A 148 8.53 15.82 -20.06
CA SER A 148 8.02 14.79 -19.15
C SER A 148 6.80 15.30 -18.39
N PHE A 149 6.02 14.37 -17.83
CA PHE A 149 5.02 14.73 -16.83
C PHE A 149 5.04 13.73 -15.67
N PHE A 150 4.79 14.23 -14.46
CA PHE A 150 4.48 13.41 -13.29
C PHE A 150 2.97 13.23 -13.22
N TRP A 151 2.50 11.99 -13.35
CA TRP A 151 1.11 11.65 -13.09
C TRP A 151 0.89 11.59 -11.58
N MET A 152 -0.05 12.36 -11.07
CA MET A 152 -0.40 12.39 -9.65
C MET A 152 -1.87 12.00 -9.51
N GLU A 153 -2.08 10.73 -9.17
CA GLU A 153 -3.39 10.17 -8.90
C GLU A 153 -4.09 10.93 -7.77
N MET A 154 -5.41 10.85 -7.75
CA MET A 154 -6.30 11.58 -6.84
C MET A 154 -6.02 11.38 -5.34
N ASP A 155 -5.46 10.25 -4.94
CA ASP A 155 -5.14 9.93 -3.54
C ASP A 155 -3.64 10.04 -3.23
N ALA A 156 -2.83 10.50 -4.18
CA ALA A 156 -1.45 10.87 -3.95
C ALA A 156 -1.36 12.22 -3.22
N VAL A 157 -0.53 12.34 -2.19
CA VAL A 157 -0.36 13.59 -1.44
C VAL A 157 1.11 13.83 -1.07
N PRO A 158 1.57 15.09 -1.07
CA PRO A 158 2.87 15.42 -0.51
C PRO A 158 2.89 15.22 0.99
N VAL A 159 3.99 14.63 1.48
CA VAL A 159 4.25 14.34 2.90
C VAL A 159 5.60 14.92 3.37
N MET A 160 6.40 15.47 2.44
CA MET A 160 7.63 16.17 2.74
C MET A 160 7.71 17.48 1.93
N ALA A 161 8.31 18.51 2.52
CA ALA A 161 8.62 19.74 1.81
C ALA A 161 9.67 19.50 0.71
N ASN A 162 9.71 20.39 -0.28
CA ASN A 162 10.61 20.37 -1.42
C ASN A 162 10.45 19.13 -2.31
N TRP A 163 9.29 18.49 -2.27
CA TRP A 163 9.01 17.30 -3.06
C TRP A 163 9.21 17.54 -4.55
N LEU A 164 8.77 18.69 -5.07
CA LEU A 164 8.84 19.00 -6.50
C LEU A 164 10.28 19.11 -6.99
N ASP A 165 11.20 19.67 -6.20
CA ASP A 165 12.62 19.77 -6.56
C ASP A 165 13.19 18.38 -6.86
N LYS A 166 12.78 17.38 -6.08
CA LYS A 166 13.22 15.99 -6.26
C LYS A 166 12.66 15.35 -7.52
N PHE A 167 11.39 15.59 -7.86
CA PHE A 167 10.84 15.11 -9.12
C PHE A 167 11.48 15.78 -10.34
N VAL A 168 11.78 17.08 -10.26
CA VAL A 168 12.47 17.80 -11.34
C VAL A 168 13.90 17.29 -11.52
N GLU A 169 14.62 17.02 -10.42
CA GLU A 169 15.94 16.38 -10.45
C GLU A 169 15.86 15.01 -11.14
N GLU A 170 14.94 14.13 -10.72
CA GLU A 170 14.79 12.80 -11.31
C GLU A 170 14.40 12.85 -12.79
N ALA A 171 13.46 13.73 -13.17
CA ALA A 171 13.01 13.91 -14.55
C ALA A 171 14.13 14.38 -15.48
N ALA A 172 15.00 15.26 -15.00
CA ALA A 172 16.15 15.76 -15.77
C ALA A 172 17.21 14.67 -16.05
N GLU A 173 17.31 13.66 -15.18
CA GLU A 173 18.25 12.56 -15.33
C GLU A 173 17.73 11.45 -16.27
N MET A 174 16.40 11.30 -16.40
CA MET A 174 15.77 10.21 -17.16
C MET A 174 16.31 10.05 -18.59
N PRO A 175 16.51 11.12 -19.40
CA PRO A 175 17.05 10.97 -20.75
C PRO A 175 18.47 10.38 -20.76
N ALA A 176 19.34 10.83 -19.85
CA ALA A 176 20.72 10.36 -19.76
C ALA A 176 20.79 8.89 -19.30
N MET A 177 19.81 8.45 -18.52
CA MET A 177 19.71 7.08 -18.02
C MET A 177 18.86 6.15 -18.91
N ASN A 178 18.37 6.64 -20.06
CA ASN A 178 17.49 5.89 -20.97
C ASN A 178 16.24 5.33 -20.27
N MET A 179 15.63 6.16 -19.42
CA MET A 179 14.42 5.84 -18.66
C MET A 179 13.19 6.35 -19.40
N ALA A 180 12.20 5.47 -19.59
CA ALA A 180 10.89 5.81 -20.15
C ALA A 180 9.92 6.24 -19.05
N ILE A 181 9.88 5.47 -17.97
CA ILE A 181 8.98 5.69 -16.83
C ILE A 181 9.80 5.49 -15.56
N ARG A 182 9.65 6.41 -14.61
CA ARG A 182 10.27 6.34 -13.28
C ARG A 182 9.22 6.55 -12.21
N GLY A 183 9.03 5.55 -11.37
CA GLY A 183 7.98 5.53 -10.35
C GLY A 183 8.28 4.46 -9.32
N SER A 184 7.34 4.19 -8.43
CA SER A 184 7.58 3.36 -7.24
C SER A 184 6.82 2.04 -7.31
N PRO A 185 7.44 0.89 -6.98
CA PRO A 185 6.74 -0.37 -6.86
C PRO A 185 5.79 -0.35 -5.65
N TYR A 186 4.88 -1.31 -5.58
CA TYR A 186 4.00 -1.41 -4.41
C TYR A 186 4.79 -1.79 -3.15
N TYR A 187 4.77 -0.90 -2.14
CA TYR A 187 5.37 -1.08 -0.81
C TYR A 187 4.35 -1.45 0.27
N GLY A 188 3.06 -1.49 -0.06
CA GLY A 188 2.03 -1.90 0.89
C GLY A 188 2.05 -3.39 1.21
N ALA A 189 1.18 -3.78 2.14
CA ALA A 189 1.15 -5.14 2.68
C ALA A 189 0.07 -6.04 2.07
N ASN A 190 -0.86 -5.49 1.27
CA ASN A 190 -2.07 -6.21 0.85
C ASN A 190 -1.77 -7.49 0.09
N TRP A 191 -0.67 -7.51 -0.66
CA TRP A 191 -0.33 -8.59 -1.58
C TRP A 191 0.64 -9.60 -0.97
N LEU A 192 1.19 -9.34 0.22
CA LEU A 192 2.27 -10.16 0.79
C LEU A 192 1.86 -11.61 1.04
N MET A 193 0.60 -11.86 1.41
CA MET A 193 0.13 -13.20 1.75
C MET A 193 -0.13 -14.11 0.55
N PHE A 194 -0.26 -13.54 -0.65
CA PHE A 194 -0.59 -14.28 -1.87
C PHE A 194 0.27 -13.85 -3.06
N SER A 195 1.42 -13.21 -2.80
CA SER A 195 2.32 -12.75 -3.84
C SER A 195 2.87 -13.91 -4.67
N ASP A 196 2.88 -15.13 -4.13
CA ASP A 196 3.22 -16.37 -4.83
C ASP A 196 2.24 -16.74 -5.93
N MET A 197 0.98 -16.41 -5.72
CA MET A 197 -0.09 -16.68 -6.67
C MET A 197 -0.22 -15.59 -7.73
N MET A 198 0.36 -14.40 -7.50
CA MET A 198 0.19 -13.26 -8.37
C MET A 198 1.13 -13.31 -9.59
N PRO A 199 0.70 -12.80 -10.75
CA PRO A 199 1.57 -12.66 -11.90
C PRO A 199 2.74 -11.71 -11.62
N GLY A 200 3.92 -12.01 -12.17
CA GLY A 200 5.12 -11.20 -11.96
C GLY A 200 4.99 -9.75 -12.44
N TYR A 201 4.16 -9.49 -13.46
CA TYR A 201 3.88 -8.11 -13.91
C TYR A 201 3.11 -7.29 -12.89
N LEU A 202 2.22 -7.93 -12.12
CA LEU A 202 1.46 -7.26 -11.08
C LEU A 202 2.36 -6.99 -9.87
N LEU A 203 3.24 -7.91 -9.48
CA LEU A 203 4.14 -7.68 -8.34
C LEU A 203 5.18 -6.58 -8.58
N ASN A 204 5.57 -6.37 -9.83
CA ASN A 204 6.71 -5.53 -10.19
C ASN A 204 6.33 -4.34 -11.08
N HIS A 205 5.03 -4.03 -11.20
CA HIS A 205 4.63 -2.81 -11.90
C HIS A 205 5.13 -1.59 -11.14
N VAL A 206 5.57 -0.59 -11.89
CA VAL A 206 5.70 0.77 -11.39
C VAL A 206 4.29 1.33 -11.28
N ASN A 207 3.92 1.87 -10.13
CA ASN A 207 2.59 2.44 -9.96
C ASN A 207 2.34 3.66 -10.87
N GLY A 208 1.07 3.91 -11.17
CA GLY A 208 0.59 5.04 -11.95
C GLY A 208 1.16 6.38 -11.54
N ASN A 209 1.40 6.63 -10.24
CA ASN A 209 2.14 7.79 -9.75
C ASN A 209 3.61 7.72 -10.17
N ALA A 210 3.92 8.20 -11.36
CA ALA A 210 5.24 8.09 -11.98
C ALA A 210 5.54 9.28 -12.88
N ILE A 211 6.82 9.52 -13.13
CA ILE A 211 7.30 10.42 -14.17
C ILE A 211 7.33 9.65 -15.49
N TYR A 212 6.65 10.19 -16.49
CA TYR A 212 6.63 9.68 -17.86
C TYR A 212 7.48 10.58 -18.75
N ASN A 213 8.53 10.01 -19.34
CA ASN A 213 9.39 10.72 -20.28
C ASN A 213 8.75 10.72 -21.67
N LEU A 214 8.20 11.86 -22.08
CA LEU A 214 7.51 12.03 -23.37
C LEU A 214 8.48 11.97 -24.55
N GLN A 215 9.77 12.17 -24.32
CA GLN A 215 10.80 12.09 -25.35
C GLN A 215 11.27 10.64 -25.59
N HIS A 216 10.99 9.70 -24.68
CA HIS A 216 11.44 8.32 -24.82
C HIS A 216 10.50 7.50 -25.71
N PRO A 217 10.99 6.82 -26.77
CA PRO A 217 10.15 6.10 -27.73
C PRO A 217 9.31 4.98 -27.07
N TRP A 218 9.85 4.33 -26.04
CA TRP A 218 9.12 3.32 -25.28
C TRP A 218 7.86 3.85 -24.59
N THR A 219 7.87 5.09 -24.06
CA THR A 219 6.70 5.69 -23.40
C THR A 219 5.54 5.82 -24.39
N LYS A 220 5.83 6.30 -25.60
CA LYS A 220 4.83 6.40 -26.67
C LYS A 220 4.36 5.01 -27.13
N PHE A 221 5.26 4.06 -27.28
CA PHE A 221 4.91 2.69 -27.69
C PHE A 221 3.97 2.00 -26.68
N LEU A 222 4.23 2.14 -25.38
CA LEU A 222 3.36 1.62 -24.33
C LEU A 222 1.95 2.23 -24.45
N PHE A 223 1.87 3.54 -24.61
CA PHE A 223 0.62 4.25 -24.77
C PHE A 223 -0.16 3.81 -26.03
N ASP A 224 0.49 3.79 -27.19
CA ASP A 224 -0.13 3.38 -28.46
C ASP A 224 -0.60 1.91 -28.41
N THR A 225 0.15 1.04 -27.72
CA THR A 225 -0.21 -0.37 -27.55
C THR A 225 -1.42 -0.50 -26.63
N PHE A 226 -1.41 0.16 -25.47
CA PHE A 226 -2.49 0.08 -24.49
C PHE A 226 -3.81 0.62 -25.04
N THR A 227 -3.75 1.68 -25.85
CA THR A 227 -4.94 2.34 -26.42
C THR A 227 -5.37 1.80 -27.79
N ALA A 228 -4.67 0.80 -28.33
CA ALA A 228 -5.05 0.17 -29.59
C ALA A 228 -6.45 -0.44 -29.50
N VAL A 229 -7.25 -0.31 -30.55
CA VAL A 229 -8.64 -0.82 -30.60
C VAL A 229 -8.70 -2.32 -30.30
N ASP A 230 -7.72 -3.07 -30.79
CA ASP A 230 -7.60 -4.52 -30.55
C ASP A 230 -7.31 -4.88 -29.08
N ASN A 231 -6.95 -3.89 -28.26
CA ASN A 231 -6.65 -4.00 -26.85
C ASN A 231 -7.69 -3.30 -25.95
N ALA A 232 -8.87 -2.96 -26.47
CA ALA A 232 -9.93 -2.27 -25.70
C ALA A 232 -10.31 -2.99 -24.40
N ALA A 233 -10.27 -4.33 -24.37
CA ALA A 233 -10.51 -5.09 -23.15
C ALA A 233 -9.47 -4.82 -22.04
N LEU A 234 -8.21 -4.52 -22.40
CA LEU A 234 -7.17 -4.16 -21.42
C LEU A 234 -7.50 -2.82 -20.75
N MET A 235 -7.95 -1.83 -21.52
CA MET A 235 -8.40 -0.53 -21.01
C MET A 235 -9.56 -0.66 -20.03
N GLU A 236 -10.42 -1.66 -20.22
CA GLU A 236 -11.59 -1.88 -19.37
C GLU A 236 -11.29 -2.72 -18.12
N GLU A 237 -10.33 -3.66 -18.17
CA GLU A 237 -10.17 -4.69 -17.13
C GLU A 237 -8.82 -4.65 -16.39
N MET A 238 -7.83 -3.91 -16.89
CA MET A 238 -6.49 -3.84 -16.29
C MET A 238 -6.06 -2.38 -16.10
N ALA A 239 -5.61 -2.02 -14.90
CA ALA A 239 -5.04 -0.70 -14.65
C ALA A 239 -3.85 -0.45 -15.61
N PHE A 240 -3.76 0.76 -16.17
CA PHE A 240 -2.78 1.10 -17.22
C PHE A 240 -1.33 0.82 -16.81
N ASP A 241 -1.00 1.03 -15.53
CA ASP A 241 0.33 0.82 -14.96
C ASP A 241 0.71 -0.67 -14.91
N THR A 242 -0.26 -1.51 -14.56
CA THR A 242 -0.17 -2.97 -14.61
C THR A 242 -0.07 -3.47 -16.05
N ALA A 243 -0.82 -2.88 -16.99
CA ALA A 243 -0.75 -3.22 -18.41
C ALA A 243 0.62 -2.87 -19.00
N TYR A 244 1.16 -1.70 -18.68
CA TYR A 244 2.50 -1.29 -19.09
C TYR A 244 3.58 -2.24 -18.58
N SER A 245 3.42 -2.76 -17.35
CA SER A 245 4.33 -3.74 -16.76
C SER A 245 4.25 -5.07 -17.50
N ALA A 246 3.04 -5.52 -17.82
CA ALA A 246 2.82 -6.75 -18.56
C ALA A 246 3.40 -6.69 -19.99
N ILE A 247 3.16 -5.59 -20.70
CA ILE A 247 3.74 -5.32 -22.03
C ILE A 247 5.28 -5.29 -21.95
N THR A 248 5.83 -4.57 -20.97
CA THR A 248 7.29 -4.45 -20.84
C THR A 248 7.95 -5.76 -20.48
N ARG A 249 7.37 -6.55 -19.58
CA ARG A 249 7.89 -7.88 -19.25
C ARG A 249 7.86 -8.81 -20.46
N ALA A 250 6.77 -8.83 -21.21
CA ALA A 250 6.64 -9.62 -22.43
C ALA A 250 7.65 -9.20 -23.53
N ALA A 251 8.10 -7.94 -23.50
CA ALA A 251 9.15 -7.44 -24.36
C ALA A 251 10.55 -7.88 -23.88
N MET A 252 10.81 -7.77 -22.57
CA MET A 252 12.10 -8.09 -21.95
C MET A 252 12.40 -9.59 -21.96
N ASP A 253 11.40 -10.44 -21.73
CA ASP A 253 11.54 -11.89 -21.73
C ASP A 253 11.55 -12.50 -23.15
N GLY A 254 11.18 -11.71 -24.16
CA GLY A 254 11.07 -12.16 -25.55
C GLY A 254 9.89 -13.08 -25.82
N SER A 255 8.91 -13.17 -24.91
CA SER A 255 7.70 -13.98 -25.07
C SER A 255 6.80 -13.46 -26.18
N ASN A 256 6.90 -12.18 -26.52
CA ASN A 256 6.27 -11.59 -27.70
C ASN A 256 7.33 -10.93 -28.61
N THR A 257 7.53 -11.51 -29.80
CA THR A 257 8.59 -11.09 -30.74
C THR A 257 8.46 -9.64 -31.20
N MET A 258 7.24 -9.13 -31.30
CA MET A 258 6.97 -7.76 -31.72
C MET A 258 7.29 -6.78 -30.61
N LEU A 259 6.86 -7.07 -29.38
CA LEU A 259 7.20 -6.25 -28.22
C LEU A 259 8.72 -6.23 -28.01
N ALA A 260 9.38 -7.39 -28.14
CA ALA A 260 10.84 -7.50 -28.05
C ALA A 260 11.56 -6.68 -29.13
N ALA A 261 11.02 -6.62 -30.35
CA ALA A 261 11.58 -5.79 -31.42
C ALA A 261 11.44 -4.29 -31.12
N ALA A 262 10.27 -3.85 -30.63
CA ALA A 262 10.05 -2.46 -30.23
C ALA A 262 10.93 -2.06 -29.02
N TRP A 263 11.13 -2.97 -28.07
CA TRP A 263 12.03 -2.79 -26.93
C TRP A 263 13.49 -2.66 -27.37
N ALA A 264 13.95 -3.51 -28.29
CA ALA A 264 15.29 -3.36 -28.87
C ALA A 264 15.44 -2.03 -29.63
N ALA A 265 14.41 -1.61 -30.38
CA ALA A 265 14.42 -0.37 -31.14
C ALA A 265 14.39 0.89 -30.26
N SER A 266 13.87 0.80 -29.03
CA SER A 266 13.92 1.85 -28.02
C SER A 266 15.22 1.85 -27.20
N ASN A 267 16.19 0.98 -27.54
CA ASN A 267 17.39 0.71 -26.74
C ASN A 267 17.05 0.28 -25.30
N GLY A 268 15.93 -0.44 -25.14
CA GLY A 268 15.39 -0.82 -23.84
C GLY A 268 16.37 -1.64 -23.00
N SER A 269 16.43 -1.30 -21.72
CA SER A 269 17.22 -1.99 -20.69
C SER A 269 16.38 -2.19 -19.43
N ALA A 270 16.86 -2.96 -18.45
CA ALA A 270 16.13 -3.11 -17.19
C ALA A 270 15.75 -1.74 -16.57
N MET A 271 16.62 -0.74 -16.67
CA MET A 271 16.36 0.61 -16.15
C MET A 271 15.28 1.39 -16.91
N THR A 272 14.92 0.98 -18.13
CA THR A 272 13.97 1.74 -18.97
C THR A 272 12.56 1.78 -18.38
N TYR A 273 12.17 0.75 -17.59
CA TYR A 273 10.85 0.66 -16.96
C TYR A 273 10.89 0.25 -15.48
N SER A 274 12.02 -0.26 -14.95
CA SER A 274 12.13 -0.70 -13.55
C SER A 274 12.88 0.27 -12.63
N SER A 275 12.97 1.55 -12.98
CA SER A 275 13.67 2.53 -12.14
C SER A 275 12.76 2.97 -10.99
N ASP A 276 13.06 2.43 -9.80
CA ASP A 276 12.41 2.74 -8.54
C ASP A 276 12.72 4.18 -8.10
N THR A 277 11.69 5.02 -8.02
CA THR A 277 11.78 6.30 -7.33
C THR A 277 11.59 6.08 -5.84
N MET A 278 12.63 6.41 -5.07
CA MET A 278 12.53 6.48 -3.60
C MET A 278 11.75 7.73 -3.13
N LEU A 279 11.18 8.51 -4.06
CA LEU A 279 10.38 9.70 -3.73
C LEU A 279 8.92 9.38 -3.46
N ILE A 280 8.42 8.22 -3.89
CA ILE A 280 7.00 7.85 -3.77
C ILE A 280 6.85 6.67 -2.83
N GLY A 281 6.25 6.90 -1.67
CA GLY A 281 5.78 5.86 -0.77
C GLY A 281 4.46 5.27 -1.29
N ASN A 282 4.56 4.23 -2.09
CA ASN A 282 3.39 3.57 -2.67
C ASN A 282 2.79 2.53 -1.70
N TYR A 283 1.79 2.98 -0.96
CA TYR A 283 1.11 2.17 0.07
C TYR A 283 -0.39 2.11 -0.17
N ALA A 284 -0.80 2.15 -1.43
CA ALA A 284 -2.20 2.16 -1.85
C ALA A 284 -3.02 1.17 -1.01
N ASN A 285 -4.12 1.66 -0.44
CA ASN A 285 -5.01 0.84 0.37
C ASN A 285 -4.29 0.04 1.49
N THR A 286 -3.29 0.62 2.15
CA THR A 286 -2.62 0.02 3.33
C THR A 286 -2.77 0.95 4.53
N LEU A 287 -3.23 0.45 5.68
CA LEU A 287 -3.21 1.17 6.95
C LEU A 287 -1.77 1.27 7.45
N LEU A 288 -1.31 2.48 7.74
CA LEU A 288 0.07 2.78 8.08
C LEU A 288 0.21 3.60 9.35
N ASN A 289 1.31 3.37 10.06
CA ASN A 289 1.79 4.30 11.07
C ASN A 289 2.44 5.51 10.37
N SER A 290 2.25 6.71 10.91
CA SER A 290 2.90 7.94 10.44
C SER A 290 4.43 7.84 10.36
N SER A 291 5.07 6.94 11.12
CA SER A 291 6.50 6.67 10.98
C SER A 291 6.90 6.00 9.66
N TYR A 292 5.98 5.51 8.83
CA TYR A 292 6.29 4.94 7.51
C TYR A 292 6.51 6.01 6.42
N GLU A 293 6.42 7.29 6.78
CA GLU A 293 6.69 8.41 5.88
C GLU A 293 8.20 8.75 5.77
N VAL A 294 9.11 7.95 6.34
CA VAL A 294 10.55 8.23 6.26
C VAL A 294 11.07 8.04 4.83
N GLY A 295 11.46 9.14 4.20
CA GLY A 295 12.11 9.19 2.88
C GLY A 295 11.17 9.45 1.70
N ALA A 296 9.90 9.08 1.82
CA ALA A 296 8.88 9.40 0.82
C ALA A 296 8.58 10.91 0.79
N HIS A 297 8.52 11.50 -0.39
CA HIS A 297 8.12 12.90 -0.60
C HIS A 297 6.65 13.01 -1.01
N ILE A 298 6.18 12.04 -1.81
CA ILE A 298 4.77 11.81 -2.11
C ILE A 298 4.38 10.47 -1.53
N ARG A 299 3.16 10.39 -1.01
CA ARG A 299 2.54 9.14 -0.58
C ARG A 299 1.36 8.83 -1.48
N HIS A 300 1.30 7.62 -2.01
CA HIS A 300 0.13 7.10 -2.71
C HIS A 300 -0.73 6.29 -1.73
N GLY A 301 -1.97 6.75 -1.51
CA GLY A 301 -2.94 6.18 -0.60
C GLY A 301 -3.70 7.24 0.21
N SER A 302 -4.96 6.97 0.56
CA SER A 302 -5.81 7.92 1.31
C SER A 302 -5.16 8.42 2.61
N ARG A 303 -5.29 9.72 2.92
CA ARG A 303 -4.87 10.30 4.23
C ARG A 303 -5.56 9.63 5.41
N HIS A 304 -6.73 9.05 5.19
CA HIS A 304 -7.46 8.29 6.20
C HIS A 304 -6.81 6.96 6.59
N ASN A 305 -5.74 6.57 5.88
CA ASN A 305 -4.94 5.40 6.15
C ASN A 305 -3.70 5.69 7.00
N ILE A 306 -3.42 6.96 7.35
CA ILE A 306 -2.35 7.31 8.31
C ILE A 306 -2.91 7.35 9.71
N PHE A 307 -2.23 6.65 10.60
CA PHE A 307 -2.54 6.55 12.00
C PHE A 307 -1.31 6.87 12.84
N GLU A 308 -1.57 7.35 14.05
CA GLU A 308 -0.57 7.39 15.10
C GLU A 308 -0.24 5.94 15.51
N SER A 309 0.96 5.68 16.03
CA SER A 309 1.22 4.41 16.71
C SER A 309 1.07 4.58 18.20
N LEU A 310 0.44 3.59 18.83
CA LEU A 310 0.47 3.42 20.26
C LEU A 310 1.90 3.12 20.70
N ALA A 311 2.38 3.83 21.72
CA ALA A 311 3.75 3.69 22.23
C ALA A 311 3.75 3.30 23.73
N GLY A 312 4.68 2.41 24.09
CA GLY A 312 5.11 2.19 25.47
C GLY A 312 4.08 1.51 26.40
N ASP A 313 4.04 1.97 27.66
CA ASP A 313 3.32 1.39 28.80
C ASP A 313 1.78 1.45 28.71
N MET A 314 1.22 1.82 27.56
CA MET A 314 -0.24 1.93 27.37
C MET A 314 -0.92 0.63 26.95
N VAL A 315 -0.15 -0.36 26.50
CA VAL A 315 -0.67 -1.63 26.01
C VAL A 315 0.08 -2.83 26.58
N THR A 316 -0.69 -3.86 26.93
CA THR A 316 -0.15 -5.19 27.27
C THR A 316 -0.56 -6.19 26.19
N LEU A 317 0.33 -7.08 25.79
CA LEU A 317 -0.03 -8.27 25.03
C LEU A 317 -0.34 -9.41 26.01
N GLY A 318 -1.59 -9.85 26.08
CA GLY A 318 -1.98 -11.08 26.77
C GLY A 318 -1.74 -12.28 25.89
N VAL A 319 -1.04 -13.29 26.38
CA VAL A 319 -0.69 -14.50 25.62
C VAL A 319 -1.23 -15.73 26.34
N LEU A 320 -2.05 -16.52 25.66
CA LEU A 320 -2.47 -17.83 26.15
C LEU A 320 -1.47 -18.91 25.70
N SER A 321 -0.86 -19.62 26.65
CA SER A 321 -0.08 -20.83 26.37
C SER A 321 -1.04 -22.00 26.21
N ILE A 322 -1.30 -22.37 24.95
CA ILE A 322 -2.17 -23.49 24.56
C ILE A 322 -1.38 -24.80 24.63
N ASP A 323 -0.20 -24.82 24.01
CA ASP A 323 0.75 -25.93 24.12
C ASP A 323 1.92 -25.55 25.06
N GLY A 324 2.70 -26.53 25.47
CA GLY A 324 3.87 -26.27 26.33
C GLY A 324 5.04 -25.59 25.58
N ASP A 325 4.93 -25.35 24.28
CA ASP A 325 5.98 -24.78 23.45
C ASP A 325 5.81 -23.27 23.28
N ASN A 326 6.54 -22.53 24.11
CA ASN A 326 6.55 -21.06 24.05
C ASN A 326 7.69 -20.51 23.18
N GLY A 327 8.54 -21.38 22.59
CA GLY A 327 9.82 -20.97 22.02
C GLY A 327 9.69 -19.92 20.92
N ARG A 328 8.72 -20.08 20.02
CA ARG A 328 8.47 -19.15 18.91
C ARG A 328 7.97 -17.79 19.38
N MET A 329 6.93 -17.77 20.22
CA MET A 329 6.42 -16.52 20.81
C MET A 329 7.54 -15.78 21.55
N LEU A 330 8.29 -16.46 22.42
CA LEU A 330 9.41 -15.85 23.18
C LEU A 330 10.49 -15.29 22.26
N SER A 331 10.86 -16.01 21.19
CA SER A 331 11.87 -15.55 20.24
C SER A 331 11.48 -14.25 19.51
N SER A 332 10.18 -13.98 19.37
CA SER A 332 9.68 -12.77 18.73
C SER A 332 9.58 -11.56 19.65
N MET A 333 9.72 -11.72 20.96
CA MET A 333 9.61 -10.60 21.93
C MET A 333 10.81 -9.66 21.92
N SER A 334 11.95 -10.08 21.37
CA SER A 334 13.14 -9.25 21.23
C SER A 334 13.13 -8.38 19.98
N SER A 335 11.98 -8.20 19.33
CA SER A 335 11.82 -7.48 18.07
C SER A 335 11.14 -6.12 18.25
N ASN A 336 11.16 -5.26 17.24
CA ASN A 336 10.58 -3.93 17.29
C ASN A 336 9.03 -3.96 17.29
N HIS A 337 8.43 -3.85 18.47
CA HIS A 337 6.98 -3.82 18.65
C HIS A 337 6.53 -2.92 19.82
N PRO A 338 5.25 -2.50 19.87
CA PRO A 338 4.77 -1.55 20.88
C PRO A 338 4.50 -2.18 22.25
N PHE A 339 4.38 -3.51 22.36
CA PHE A 339 4.05 -4.21 23.60
C PHE A 339 5.23 -4.28 24.57
N LYS A 340 5.41 -3.27 25.44
CA LYS A 340 6.47 -3.27 26.46
C LYS A 340 6.11 -4.09 27.71
N LYS A 341 4.87 -4.56 27.78
CA LYS A 341 4.39 -5.53 28.78
C LYS A 341 3.75 -6.70 28.04
N VAL A 342 4.16 -7.91 28.42
CA VAL A 342 3.57 -9.16 27.94
C VAL A 342 3.15 -9.97 29.15
N HIS A 343 1.91 -10.43 29.17
CA HIS A 343 1.39 -11.29 30.24
C HIS A 343 1.01 -12.64 29.63
N MET A 344 1.79 -13.67 29.91
CA MET A 344 1.55 -15.03 29.45
C MET A 344 0.82 -15.85 30.52
N LEU A 345 -0.35 -16.37 30.18
CA LEU A 345 -1.16 -17.24 31.03
C LEU A 345 -1.01 -18.69 30.57
N THR A 346 -0.73 -19.60 31.50
CA THR A 346 -0.51 -21.01 31.17
C THR A 346 -1.31 -21.95 32.07
N HIS A 347 -1.84 -23.03 31.51
CA HIS A 347 -2.49 -24.10 32.29
C HIS A 347 -1.50 -25.14 32.83
N TYR A 348 -0.24 -25.05 32.41
CA TYR A 348 0.82 -25.93 32.90
C TYR A 348 1.30 -25.48 34.30
N PRO A 349 1.76 -26.40 35.15
CA PRO A 349 2.30 -26.05 36.46
C PRO A 349 3.49 -25.09 36.33
N VAL A 350 3.31 -23.84 36.74
CA VAL A 350 4.35 -22.80 36.73
C VAL A 350 4.35 -22.03 38.05
N THR A 351 5.52 -21.54 38.46
CA THR A 351 5.62 -20.51 39.51
C THR A 351 5.60 -19.16 38.81
N THR A 352 4.79 -18.22 39.30
CA THR A 352 4.74 -16.88 38.72
C THR A 352 6.15 -16.30 38.61
N SER A 353 6.52 -15.88 37.40
CA SER A 353 7.84 -15.33 37.11
C SER A 353 7.72 -14.06 36.30
N THR A 354 8.66 -13.15 36.50
CA THR A 354 8.80 -11.94 35.69
C THR A 354 10.23 -11.87 35.17
N GLU A 355 10.36 -11.60 33.88
CA GLU A 355 11.64 -11.46 33.21
C GLU A 355 11.65 -10.23 32.30
N THR A 356 12.85 -9.74 32.02
CA THR A 356 13.09 -8.59 31.14
C THR A 356 13.78 -9.09 29.89
N ILE A 357 13.21 -8.79 28.73
CA ILE A 357 13.72 -9.13 27.41
C ILE A 357 14.16 -7.84 26.74
N GLU A 358 15.44 -7.75 26.36
CA GLU A 358 15.94 -6.59 25.61
C GLU A 358 15.34 -6.60 24.21
N ALA A 359 14.79 -5.46 23.78
CA ALA A 359 14.17 -5.30 22.46
C ALA A 359 14.46 -3.93 21.84
N PRO A 360 14.49 -3.82 20.51
CA PRO A 360 14.50 -2.55 19.81
C PRO A 360 13.33 -1.65 20.24
N GLY A 361 13.63 -0.38 20.51
CA GLY A 361 12.65 0.57 21.05
C GLY A 361 12.33 0.40 22.54
N GLY A 362 13.08 -0.40 23.29
CA GLY A 362 13.03 -0.50 24.75
C GLY A 362 12.63 -1.88 25.27
N ASP A 363 13.07 -2.19 26.50
CA ASP A 363 12.89 -3.48 27.16
C ASP A 363 11.42 -3.91 27.29
N VAL A 364 11.20 -5.21 27.15
CA VAL A 364 9.91 -5.87 27.31
C VAL A 364 9.88 -6.58 28.65
N THR A 365 8.86 -6.31 29.46
CA THR A 365 8.59 -7.06 30.70
C THR A 365 7.64 -8.20 30.40
N LEU A 366 8.10 -9.43 30.55
CA LEU A 366 7.29 -10.65 30.43
C LEU A 366 6.93 -11.17 31.82
N THR A 367 5.64 -11.33 32.10
CA THR A 367 5.14 -12.03 33.27
C THR A 367 4.49 -13.33 32.83
N ILE A 368 4.91 -14.46 33.42
CA ILE A 368 4.31 -15.77 33.20
C ILE A 368 3.58 -16.17 34.48
N GLU A 369 2.29 -16.46 34.38
CA GLU A 369 1.44 -16.84 35.51
C GLU A 369 0.55 -18.04 35.14
N LYS A 370 0.16 -18.81 36.16
CA LYS A 370 -0.82 -19.87 35.99
C LYS A 370 -2.20 -19.25 35.69
N ALA A 371 -2.88 -19.80 34.69
CA ALA A 371 -4.26 -19.46 34.39
C ALA A 371 -5.24 -19.96 35.47
N GLU A 372 -6.21 -19.13 35.83
CA GLU A 372 -7.24 -19.37 36.84
C GLU A 372 -8.51 -19.98 36.24
N HIS A 373 -8.82 -19.65 34.98
CA HIS A 373 -9.99 -20.16 34.27
C HIS A 373 -9.59 -21.14 33.17
N GLY A 374 -10.55 -21.66 32.41
CA GLY A 374 -10.26 -22.49 31.23
C GLY A 374 -9.62 -21.66 30.10
N PRO A 375 -8.92 -22.29 29.15
CA PRO A 375 -8.19 -21.62 28.07
C PRO A 375 -9.04 -20.67 27.23
N LEU A 376 -10.35 -20.92 27.20
CA LEU A 376 -11.28 -20.15 26.37
C LEU A 376 -11.75 -18.85 27.06
N MET A 377 -11.44 -18.62 28.35
CA MET A 377 -11.73 -17.36 29.06
C MET A 377 -10.62 -16.31 28.92
N HIS A 378 -9.73 -16.47 27.94
CA HIS A 378 -8.48 -15.71 27.83
C HIS A 378 -8.69 -14.18 27.82
N ILE A 379 -9.65 -13.65 27.06
CA ILE A 379 -9.93 -12.20 27.01
C ILE A 379 -10.26 -11.66 28.41
N CYS A 380 -11.12 -12.38 29.14
CA CYS A 380 -11.56 -11.98 30.48
C CYS A 380 -10.46 -12.12 31.52
N GLU A 381 -9.68 -13.19 31.44
CA GLU A 381 -8.62 -13.43 32.40
C GLU A 381 -7.47 -12.44 32.24
N VAL A 382 -7.08 -12.13 31.00
CA VAL A 382 -6.10 -11.07 30.72
C VAL A 382 -6.62 -9.72 31.21
N ALA A 383 -7.87 -9.36 30.92
CA ALA A 383 -8.44 -8.09 31.37
C ALA A 383 -8.38 -7.90 32.89
N GLY A 384 -8.57 -8.97 33.67
CA GLY A 384 -8.48 -8.94 35.12
C GLY A 384 -7.05 -8.82 35.68
N LYS A 385 -6.02 -9.10 34.86
CA LYS A 385 -4.61 -9.15 35.27
C LYS A 385 -3.75 -8.02 34.69
N VAL A 386 -4.18 -7.34 33.62
CA VAL A 386 -3.43 -6.23 33.02
C VAL A 386 -3.64 -4.93 33.78
N THR A 387 -2.58 -4.13 33.90
CA THR A 387 -2.64 -2.79 34.52
C THR A 387 -2.65 -1.65 33.51
N THR A 388 -2.50 -1.97 32.22
CA THR A 388 -2.48 -0.99 31.14
C THR A 388 -3.90 -0.62 30.72
N PRO A 389 -4.13 0.60 30.21
CA PRO A 389 -5.47 1.00 29.74
C PRO A 389 -5.99 0.09 28.62
N TRP A 390 -5.09 -0.37 27.76
CA TRP A 390 -5.42 -1.26 26.65
C TRP A 390 -4.68 -2.59 26.75
N PHE A 391 -5.25 -3.63 26.16
CA PHE A 391 -4.56 -4.88 25.93
C PHE A 391 -4.99 -5.51 24.61
N ALA A 392 -4.09 -6.28 24.00
CA ALA A 392 -4.39 -7.19 22.91
C ALA A 392 -4.28 -8.63 23.42
N VAL A 393 -4.88 -9.58 22.72
CA VAL A 393 -4.72 -11.01 23.02
C VAL A 393 -4.06 -11.75 21.87
N ALA A 394 -3.31 -12.80 22.19
CA ALA A 394 -2.77 -13.77 21.25
C ALA A 394 -2.63 -15.12 21.96
N SER A 395 -2.20 -16.16 21.24
CA SER A 395 -1.75 -17.42 21.85
C SER A 395 -0.27 -17.66 21.58
N ASN A 396 0.33 -18.62 22.28
CA ASN A 396 1.70 -19.05 22.02
C ASN A 396 1.86 -19.78 20.67
N LEU A 397 0.76 -20.11 19.98
CA LEU A 397 0.73 -20.55 18.58
C LEU A 397 0.97 -19.41 17.59
N HIS A 398 1.06 -18.17 18.10
CA HIS A 398 1.42 -16.98 17.34
C HIS A 398 2.82 -16.49 17.70
N HIS A 399 3.41 -15.69 16.80
CA HIS A 399 4.58 -14.85 17.05
C HIS A 399 4.26 -13.40 16.70
N ILE A 400 5.07 -12.46 17.19
CA ILE A 400 4.91 -11.01 16.93
C ILE A 400 5.52 -10.66 15.55
N ASN A 401 4.76 -9.93 14.72
CA ASN A 401 5.11 -9.59 13.33
C ASN A 401 5.95 -8.32 13.18
N ALA A 402 7.16 -8.26 13.75
CA ALA A 402 7.93 -7.03 13.81
C ALA A 402 8.59 -6.59 12.49
N PRO A 403 8.58 -5.31 12.10
CA PRO A 403 8.11 -4.19 12.91
C PRO A 403 6.57 -4.08 12.90
N VAL A 404 6.00 -4.09 14.10
CA VAL A 404 4.57 -3.89 14.34
C VAL A 404 4.33 -2.47 14.81
N SER A 405 3.23 -1.87 14.37
CA SER A 405 2.66 -0.69 15.02
C SER A 405 1.21 -0.98 15.36
N VAL A 406 0.80 -0.63 16.58
CA VAL A 406 -0.61 -0.63 16.96
C VAL A 406 -1.17 0.72 16.54
N LEU A 407 -2.04 0.73 15.54
CA LEU A 407 -2.53 1.96 14.93
C LEU A 407 -3.60 2.63 15.81
N MET A 408 -3.51 3.94 15.95
CA MET A 408 -4.38 4.80 16.74
C MET A 408 -4.84 6.00 15.92
N ARG A 409 -6.07 6.48 16.15
CA ARG A 409 -6.58 7.74 15.61
C ARG A 409 -7.27 8.51 16.72
N MET A 410 -6.81 9.74 16.98
CA MET A 410 -7.41 10.61 18.01
C MET A 410 -7.50 9.93 19.38
N GLY A 411 -6.46 9.16 19.75
CA GLY A 411 -6.41 8.45 21.03
C GLY A 411 -7.24 7.15 21.12
N GLU A 412 -7.89 6.72 20.03
CA GLU A 412 -8.61 5.45 19.96
C GLU A 412 -7.91 4.45 19.02
N PRO A 413 -7.88 3.14 19.35
CA PRO A 413 -7.25 2.14 18.51
C PRO A 413 -8.03 1.93 17.21
N VAL A 414 -7.33 1.64 16.12
CA VAL A 414 -7.97 1.12 14.92
C VAL A 414 -8.55 -0.25 15.22
N MET A 415 -9.81 -0.45 14.84
CA MET A 415 -10.52 -1.71 15.00
C MET A 415 -10.75 -2.34 13.63
N PRO A 416 -9.89 -3.27 13.19
CA PRO A 416 -10.07 -3.94 11.92
C PRO A 416 -11.32 -4.82 11.95
N TYR A 417 -12.01 -4.92 10.82
CA TYR A 417 -13.14 -5.82 10.63
C TYR A 417 -13.20 -6.36 9.21
N VAL A 418 -13.95 -7.45 9.03
CA VAL A 418 -14.38 -7.98 7.72
C VAL A 418 -15.90 -7.96 7.69
N LEU A 419 -16.50 -7.59 6.56
CA LEU A 419 -17.95 -7.65 6.41
C LEU A 419 -18.44 -9.10 6.56
N ALA A 420 -19.53 -9.31 7.30
CA ALA A 420 -20.14 -10.62 7.48
C ALA A 420 -20.53 -11.28 6.15
N THR A 421 -20.87 -10.46 5.15
CA THR A 421 -21.20 -10.87 3.78
C THR A 421 -19.99 -11.12 2.89
N SER A 422 -18.78 -10.75 3.33
CA SER A 422 -17.56 -10.96 2.56
C SER A 422 -17.30 -12.46 2.39
N PRO A 423 -16.81 -12.94 1.23
CA PRO A 423 -16.38 -14.33 1.07
C PRO A 423 -15.35 -14.77 2.13
N TYR A 424 -14.55 -13.84 2.65
CA TYR A 424 -13.58 -14.08 3.73
C TYR A 424 -14.24 -14.38 5.09
N CYS A 425 -15.52 -14.06 5.28
CA CYS A 425 -16.27 -14.45 6.47
C CYS A 425 -17.36 -15.49 6.14
N ALA A 426 -18.16 -15.22 5.11
CA ALA A 426 -19.31 -16.04 4.74
C ALA A 426 -18.94 -17.50 4.40
N ASN A 427 -17.75 -17.73 3.84
CA ASN A 427 -17.26 -19.08 3.53
C ASN A 427 -16.46 -19.71 4.67
N ARG A 428 -16.22 -18.98 5.77
CA ARG A 428 -15.39 -19.42 6.90
C ARG A 428 -16.28 -19.79 8.08
N PRO A 429 -16.40 -21.09 8.41
CA PRO A 429 -17.36 -21.51 9.39
C PRO A 429 -17.12 -20.94 10.80
N TYR A 430 -15.87 -20.72 11.19
CA TYR A 430 -15.53 -20.08 12.46
C TYR A 430 -16.02 -18.62 12.53
N CYS A 431 -15.95 -17.88 11.41
CA CYS A 431 -16.38 -16.48 11.35
C CYS A 431 -17.89 -16.41 11.59
N LYS A 432 -18.63 -17.24 10.85
CA LYS A 432 -20.07 -17.37 11.02
C LYS A 432 -20.46 -17.81 12.43
N ALA A 433 -19.80 -18.82 12.99
CA ALA A 433 -20.10 -19.31 14.33
C ALA A 433 -19.85 -18.25 15.41
N SER A 434 -18.82 -17.41 15.26
CA SER A 434 -18.52 -16.30 16.18
C SER A 434 -19.62 -15.23 16.13
N LEU A 435 -20.06 -14.87 14.91
CA LEU A 435 -21.17 -13.94 14.71
C LEU A 435 -22.49 -14.51 15.28
N ASP A 436 -22.87 -15.73 14.89
CA ASP A 436 -24.10 -16.38 15.34
C ASP A 436 -24.15 -16.46 16.89
N GLN A 437 -23.03 -16.78 17.54
CA GLN A 437 -22.91 -16.79 19.00
C GLN A 437 -23.15 -15.39 19.61
N ALA A 438 -22.47 -14.36 19.09
CA ALA A 438 -22.58 -13.00 19.59
C ALA A 438 -24.00 -12.44 19.43
N GLU A 439 -24.63 -12.70 18.27
CA GLU A 439 -26.00 -12.31 17.98
C GLU A 439 -27.00 -13.04 18.89
N GLU A 440 -26.81 -14.34 19.15
CA GLU A 440 -27.66 -15.12 20.05
C GLU A 440 -27.56 -14.63 21.50
N LEU A 441 -26.35 -14.38 22.00
CA LEU A 441 -26.13 -13.99 23.40
C LEU A 441 -26.68 -12.60 23.72
N PHE A 442 -26.59 -11.65 22.79
CA PHE A 442 -26.92 -10.25 23.07
C PHE A 442 -28.12 -9.72 22.28
N GLY A 443 -28.72 -10.51 21.38
CA GLY A 443 -29.96 -10.17 20.69
C GLY A 443 -29.82 -9.00 19.71
N ILE A 444 -28.64 -8.83 19.11
CA ILE A 444 -28.33 -7.81 18.09
C ILE A 444 -27.87 -8.50 16.81
N SER A 445 -27.88 -7.78 15.68
CA SER A 445 -27.27 -8.29 14.45
C SER A 445 -25.96 -7.57 14.14
N LEU A 446 -24.93 -8.33 13.81
CA LEU A 446 -23.61 -7.85 13.44
C LEU A 446 -23.42 -7.95 11.92
N ASN A 447 -23.05 -6.84 11.29
CA ASN A 447 -22.70 -6.81 9.87
C ASN A 447 -21.19 -6.99 9.63
N TYR A 448 -20.40 -7.12 10.69
CA TYR A 448 -18.94 -7.14 10.64
C TYR A 448 -18.40 -8.12 11.68
N HIS A 449 -17.39 -8.87 11.29
CA HIS A 449 -16.62 -9.77 12.13
C HIS A 449 -15.30 -9.11 12.54
N HIS A 450 -14.94 -9.27 13.81
CA HIS A 450 -13.69 -8.83 14.40
C HIS A 450 -12.87 -10.03 14.87
N ASP A 451 -11.59 -10.07 14.48
CA ASP A 451 -10.67 -11.11 14.94
C ASP A 451 -10.18 -10.78 16.37
N PRO A 452 -10.35 -11.67 17.36
CA PRO A 452 -9.87 -11.45 18.72
C PRO A 452 -8.38 -11.09 18.81
N ASN A 453 -7.56 -11.61 17.91
CA ASN A 453 -6.11 -11.37 17.90
C ASN A 453 -5.73 -10.05 17.22
N GLU A 454 -6.70 -9.27 16.72
CA GLU A 454 -6.49 -8.00 16.01
C GLU A 454 -7.26 -6.83 16.65
N VAL A 455 -7.89 -7.03 17.80
CA VAL A 455 -8.61 -6.00 18.54
C VAL A 455 -7.81 -5.56 19.77
N LEU A 456 -7.71 -4.23 19.97
CA LEU A 456 -7.33 -3.68 21.26
C LEU A 456 -8.56 -3.45 22.12
N TYR A 457 -8.50 -4.04 23.30
CA TYR A 457 -9.54 -3.98 24.30
C TYR A 457 -9.18 -2.96 25.37
N LYS A 458 -10.15 -2.15 25.77
CA LYS A 458 -10.00 -1.30 26.95
C LYS A 458 -10.23 -2.14 28.20
N ALA A 459 -9.20 -2.29 29.03
CA ALA A 459 -9.21 -3.22 30.17
C ALA A 459 -10.43 -3.03 31.08
N SER A 460 -10.74 -1.78 31.42
CA SER A 460 -11.88 -1.44 32.29
C SER A 460 -13.24 -1.84 31.71
N GLU A 461 -13.40 -1.79 30.38
CA GLU A 461 -14.64 -2.14 29.71
C GLU A 461 -14.78 -3.66 29.62
N VAL A 462 -13.69 -4.38 29.38
CA VAL A 462 -13.72 -5.84 29.30
C VAL A 462 -14.07 -6.48 30.63
N VAL A 463 -13.60 -5.94 31.76
CA VAL A 463 -14.00 -6.46 33.08
C VAL A 463 -15.53 -6.44 33.24
N THR A 464 -16.19 -5.34 32.85
CA THR A 464 -17.66 -5.25 32.90
C THR A 464 -18.33 -6.16 31.86
N PHE A 465 -17.76 -6.24 30.65
CA PHE A 465 -18.22 -7.18 29.62
C PHE A 465 -18.19 -8.62 30.12
N CYS A 466 -17.14 -9.04 30.82
CA CYS A 466 -16.98 -10.41 31.28
C CYS A 466 -18.06 -10.81 32.28
N ASP A 467 -18.45 -9.92 33.19
CA ASP A 467 -19.58 -10.15 34.09
C ASP A 467 -20.90 -10.30 33.31
N ALA A 468 -21.11 -9.45 32.29
CA ALA A 468 -22.28 -9.51 31.43
C ALA A 468 -22.31 -10.77 30.55
N TRP A 469 -21.16 -11.17 30.01
CA TRP A 469 -20.99 -12.36 29.18
C TRP A 469 -21.28 -13.62 29.98
N MET A 470 -20.71 -13.75 31.19
CA MET A 470 -21.01 -14.87 32.09
C MET A 470 -22.51 -14.95 32.43
N THR A 471 -23.17 -13.80 32.56
CA THR A 471 -24.62 -13.74 32.77
C THR A 471 -25.42 -14.18 31.52
N ALA A 472 -24.99 -13.73 30.33
CA ALA A 472 -25.65 -14.06 29.05
C ALA A 472 -25.50 -15.54 28.67
N VAL A 473 -24.32 -16.12 28.91
CA VAL A 473 -24.04 -17.54 28.68
C VAL A 473 -24.87 -18.42 29.61
N GLY A 474 -25.03 -18.03 30.88
CA GLY A 474 -25.86 -18.76 31.85
C GLY A 474 -25.39 -20.21 32.03
N ASN A 475 -26.22 -21.17 31.62
CA ASN A 475 -25.91 -22.61 31.71
C ASN A 475 -25.42 -23.21 30.39
N LYS A 476 -25.27 -22.40 29.33
CA LYS A 476 -24.71 -22.87 28.06
C LYS A 476 -23.26 -23.28 28.29
N THR A 477 -22.86 -24.41 27.73
CA THR A 477 -21.49 -24.90 27.88
C THR A 477 -20.90 -25.29 26.53
N MET A 478 -19.58 -25.32 26.47
CA MET A 478 -18.86 -25.75 25.28
C MET A 478 -18.91 -27.27 25.13
N GLU A 479 -18.97 -28.01 26.24
CA GLU A 479 -19.09 -29.48 26.25
C GLU A 479 -20.40 -29.96 25.61
N THR A 480 -21.48 -29.17 25.75
CA THR A 480 -22.79 -29.45 25.15
C THR A 480 -22.97 -28.83 23.76
N CYS A 481 -21.94 -28.16 23.22
CA CYS A 481 -22.00 -27.41 21.96
C CYS A 481 -23.02 -26.26 21.96
N ASP A 482 -23.49 -25.82 23.13
CA ASP A 482 -24.36 -24.63 23.24
C ASP A 482 -23.56 -23.32 23.08
N MET A 483 -22.22 -23.43 23.16
CA MET A 483 -21.23 -22.38 22.91
C MET A 483 -20.14 -22.96 22.01
N VAL A 484 -19.72 -22.19 21.00
CA VAL A 484 -18.63 -22.60 20.10
C VAL A 484 -17.29 -22.12 20.65
N PHE A 485 -17.25 -20.87 21.11
CA PHE A 485 -16.06 -20.20 21.63
C PHE A 485 -16.28 -19.71 23.06
N GLY A 486 -15.19 -19.40 23.77
CA GLY A 486 -15.29 -18.48 24.91
C GLY A 486 -15.59 -17.05 24.44
N PRO A 487 -15.40 -16.03 25.29
CA PRO A 487 -15.64 -14.65 24.91
C PRO A 487 -14.83 -14.26 23.66
N THR A 488 -15.48 -13.69 22.65
CA THR A 488 -14.86 -13.23 21.40
C THR A 488 -14.86 -11.71 21.27
N ALA A 489 -14.18 -11.18 20.24
CA ALA A 489 -14.31 -9.77 19.87
C ALA A 489 -15.73 -9.42 19.41
N ASP A 490 -16.39 -10.32 18.67
CA ASP A 490 -17.77 -10.15 18.23
C ASP A 490 -18.72 -10.08 19.42
N ASP A 491 -18.55 -10.95 20.43
CA ASP A 491 -19.33 -10.91 21.67
C ASP A 491 -19.18 -9.56 22.38
N PHE A 492 -17.95 -9.03 22.46
CA PHE A 492 -17.67 -7.74 23.09
C PHE A 492 -18.35 -6.59 22.33
N VAL A 493 -18.26 -6.57 21.00
CA VAL A 493 -18.90 -5.55 20.16
C VAL A 493 -20.43 -5.66 20.25
N ALA A 494 -20.98 -6.87 20.19
CA ALA A 494 -22.41 -7.14 20.33
C ALA A 494 -22.96 -6.66 21.67
N TRP A 495 -22.28 -6.97 22.76
CA TRP A 495 -22.64 -6.49 24.10
C TRP A 495 -22.72 -4.96 24.15
N LYS A 496 -21.70 -4.26 23.64
CA LYS A 496 -21.68 -2.79 23.64
C LYS A 496 -22.85 -2.21 22.84
N LEU A 497 -23.12 -2.75 21.65
CA LEU A 497 -24.22 -2.33 20.81
C LEU A 497 -25.58 -2.59 21.49
N ALA A 498 -25.76 -3.76 22.11
CA ALA A 498 -26.97 -4.13 22.84
C ALA A 498 -27.25 -3.18 24.02
N MET A 499 -26.19 -2.69 24.67
CA MET A 499 -26.27 -1.73 25.77
C MET A 499 -26.38 -0.26 25.31
N GLY A 500 -26.41 0.01 23.99
CA GLY A 500 -26.43 1.37 23.45
C GLY A 500 -25.13 2.16 23.72
N MET A 501 -24.02 1.45 23.92
CA MET A 501 -22.70 2.03 24.15
C MET A 501 -21.94 2.22 22.83
N ASN A 502 -21.12 3.26 22.75
CA ASN A 502 -20.21 3.43 21.62
C ASN A 502 -19.15 2.34 21.64
N VAL A 503 -18.98 1.62 20.52
CA VAL A 503 -17.85 0.71 20.31
C VAL A 503 -16.57 1.53 20.35
N THR A 504 -15.62 1.11 21.18
CA THR A 504 -14.39 1.89 21.44
C THR A 504 -13.38 1.53 20.37
N GLY A 505 -13.01 2.47 19.50
CA GLY A 505 -12.06 2.25 18.42
C GLY A 505 -12.55 2.81 17.08
N VAL A 506 -11.64 3.02 16.14
CA VAL A 506 -11.93 3.50 14.80
C VAL A 506 -12.09 2.33 13.84
N PRO A 507 -13.32 1.99 13.41
CA PRO A 507 -13.55 0.81 12.58
C PRO A 507 -12.91 0.96 11.20
N ARG A 508 -12.25 -0.10 10.74
CA ARG A 508 -11.62 -0.18 9.41
C ARG A 508 -11.84 -1.53 8.74
N ASP A 509 -12.38 -1.50 7.53
CA ASP A 509 -12.53 -2.69 6.71
C ASP A 509 -11.15 -3.14 6.23
N LYS A 510 -10.67 -4.28 6.76
CA LYS A 510 -9.36 -4.81 6.40
C LYS A 510 -9.30 -5.35 4.98
N THR A 511 -10.44 -5.69 4.38
CA THR A 511 -10.50 -6.13 2.98
C THR A 511 -10.29 -4.97 2.00
N ARG A 512 -10.62 -3.74 2.43
CA ARG A 512 -10.44 -2.52 1.64
C ARG A 512 -9.12 -1.83 1.88
N TYR A 513 -8.69 -1.71 3.14
CA TYR A 513 -7.60 -0.80 3.51
C TYR A 513 -6.31 -1.50 3.91
N GLY A 514 -6.25 -2.83 3.85
CA GLY A 514 -5.03 -3.55 4.20
C GLY A 514 -4.74 -3.53 5.69
N TRP A 515 -4.52 -4.69 6.29
CA TRP A 515 -4.21 -4.77 7.71
C TRP A 515 -2.93 -5.55 7.93
N ARG A 516 -2.03 -4.98 8.73
CA ARG A 516 -0.86 -5.68 9.25
C ARG A 516 -1.20 -6.16 10.66
N SER A 517 -1.59 -7.43 10.77
CA SER A 517 -1.80 -8.09 12.05
C SER A 517 -0.50 -8.03 12.86
N TRP A 518 -0.60 -7.68 14.14
CA TRP A 518 0.58 -7.62 15.02
C TRP A 518 1.11 -9.00 15.41
N THR A 519 0.33 -10.05 15.18
CA THR A 519 0.74 -11.43 15.35
C THR A 519 0.45 -12.23 14.10
N SER A 520 1.26 -13.26 13.86
CA SER A 520 0.99 -14.29 12.84
C SER A 520 1.00 -15.66 13.47
N LEU A 521 0.19 -16.54 12.92
CA LEU A 521 0.13 -17.94 13.30
C LEU A 521 1.39 -18.67 12.82
N TRP A 522 2.04 -19.44 13.69
CA TRP A 522 3.14 -20.35 13.32
C TRP A 522 2.79 -21.83 13.53
N ALA A 523 1.72 -22.11 14.28
CA ALA A 523 1.15 -23.44 14.43
C ALA A 523 -0.39 -23.34 14.42
N PRO A 524 -1.11 -24.22 13.71
CA PRO A 524 -2.57 -24.23 13.73
C PRO A 524 -3.08 -24.58 15.14
N MET A 525 -4.28 -24.11 15.46
CA MET A 525 -4.96 -24.53 16.69
C MET A 525 -5.21 -26.05 16.65
N PRO A 526 -5.12 -26.77 17.77
CA PRO A 526 -5.50 -28.18 17.80
C PRO A 526 -6.94 -28.37 17.31
N VAL A 527 -7.17 -29.43 16.53
CA VAL A 527 -8.52 -29.80 16.07
C VAL A 527 -9.43 -29.99 17.29
N ASP A 528 -10.60 -29.37 17.25
CA ASP A 528 -11.61 -29.57 18.27
C ASP A 528 -12.30 -30.92 18.05
N GLU A 529 -12.15 -31.83 19.01
CA GLU A 529 -12.72 -33.19 18.93
C GLU A 529 -14.24 -33.22 19.19
N ARG A 530 -14.87 -32.09 19.54
CA ARG A 530 -16.32 -32.02 19.80
C ARG A 530 -17.12 -32.20 18.51
N ASN A 531 -18.11 -33.09 18.54
CA ASN A 531 -19.04 -33.30 17.44
C ASN A 531 -20.24 -32.35 17.53
N CYS A 532 -20.01 -31.07 17.25
CA CYS A 532 -21.07 -30.06 17.23
C CYS A 532 -21.70 -29.93 15.82
N SER A 533 -23.00 -29.65 15.76
CA SER A 533 -23.70 -29.42 14.48
C SER A 533 -23.35 -28.08 13.83
N THR A 534 -22.90 -27.12 14.64
CA THR A 534 -22.27 -25.86 14.21
C THR A 534 -20.78 -26.12 14.03
N THR A 535 -20.19 -25.60 12.96
CA THR A 535 -18.82 -25.95 12.58
C THR A 535 -17.81 -25.43 13.60
N VAL A 536 -17.32 -26.33 14.44
CA VAL A 536 -16.15 -26.10 15.28
C VAL A 536 -14.90 -26.23 14.43
N TYR A 537 -13.77 -25.69 14.90
CA TYR A 537 -12.48 -25.81 14.23
C TYR A 537 -12.09 -27.29 14.03
N GLY A 538 -12.30 -27.80 12.82
CA GLY A 538 -12.16 -29.20 12.45
C GLY A 538 -10.88 -29.51 11.67
N GLU A 539 -10.80 -30.73 11.14
CA GLU A 539 -9.65 -31.17 10.32
C GLU A 539 -9.50 -30.33 9.04
N ALA A 540 -10.61 -29.90 8.42
CA ALA A 540 -10.58 -29.06 7.22
C ALA A 540 -9.97 -27.68 7.53
N GLU A 541 -10.42 -27.03 8.61
CA GLU A 541 -9.90 -25.74 9.07
C GLU A 541 -8.45 -25.83 9.53
N TYR A 542 -8.08 -26.93 10.19
CA TYR A 542 -6.69 -27.23 10.55
C TYR A 542 -5.79 -27.29 9.32
N MET A 543 -6.21 -28.01 8.28
CA MET A 543 -5.45 -28.14 7.04
C MET A 543 -5.41 -26.82 6.25
N GLU A 544 -6.49 -26.04 6.25
CA GLU A 544 -6.50 -24.68 5.67
C GLU A 544 -5.50 -23.79 6.42
N ALA A 545 -5.57 -23.71 7.75
CA ALA A 545 -4.67 -22.90 8.55
C ALA A 545 -3.21 -23.33 8.38
N LEU A 546 -2.94 -24.64 8.33
CA LEU A 546 -1.61 -25.18 8.07
C LEU A 546 -1.07 -24.74 6.70
N SER A 547 -1.94 -24.66 5.68
CA SER A 547 -1.55 -24.18 4.35
C SER A 547 -1.26 -22.68 4.29
N LEU A 548 -1.78 -21.90 5.25
CA LEU A 548 -1.59 -20.46 5.35
C LEU A 548 -0.37 -20.07 6.20
N ILE A 549 0.22 -21.01 6.95
CA ILE A 549 1.42 -20.77 7.75
C ILE A 549 2.65 -20.79 6.84
N SER A 550 3.32 -19.65 6.73
CA SER A 550 4.56 -19.51 5.99
C SER A 550 5.77 -19.49 6.93
N ASN A 551 6.77 -20.32 6.65
CA ASN A 551 8.06 -20.24 7.36
C ASN A 551 8.82 -18.94 7.05
N CYS A 552 8.49 -18.25 5.95
CA CYS A 552 9.05 -16.94 5.60
C CYS A 552 8.40 -15.77 6.32
N SER A 553 7.27 -15.99 7.01
CA SER A 553 6.53 -14.93 7.71
C SER A 553 7.16 -14.50 9.04
N LEU A 554 8.44 -14.81 9.24
CA LEU A 554 9.28 -14.16 10.24
C LEU A 554 9.75 -12.84 9.64
N TYR A 555 9.03 -11.77 9.96
CA TYR A 555 9.55 -10.44 9.67
C TYR A 555 10.79 -10.22 10.54
N VAL A 556 11.93 -10.06 9.89
CA VAL A 556 13.24 -9.87 10.51
C VAL A 556 13.69 -8.43 10.29
N GLU A 557 14.46 -7.88 11.22
CA GLU A 557 14.87 -6.47 11.16
C GLU A 557 16.03 -6.20 10.19
N ASN A 558 16.67 -7.26 9.68
CA ASN A 558 17.79 -7.14 8.75
C ASN A 558 17.77 -8.24 7.69
N ALA A 559 18.31 -7.94 6.51
CA ALA A 559 18.39 -8.87 5.40
C ALA A 559 19.05 -10.21 5.80
N SER A 560 20.07 -10.20 6.66
CA SER A 560 20.81 -11.40 7.07
C SER A 560 20.00 -12.43 7.84
N ALA A 561 18.91 -12.03 8.49
CA ALA A 561 18.00 -12.95 9.17
C ALA A 561 16.94 -13.52 8.21
N CYS A 562 16.83 -12.96 7.00
CA CYS A 562 16.01 -13.48 5.90
C CYS A 562 16.70 -14.62 5.15
N ASP A 563 18.03 -14.55 5.06
CA ASP A 563 18.88 -15.45 4.27
C ASP A 563 18.96 -16.90 4.81
N GLY A 564 18.27 -17.20 5.92
CA GLY A 564 18.32 -18.51 6.60
C GLY A 564 17.40 -19.58 6.01
N ASP A 565 16.40 -19.18 5.21
CA ASP A 565 15.45 -20.10 4.56
C ASP A 565 15.48 -19.85 3.05
N ALA A 566 15.72 -20.92 2.28
CA ALA A 566 15.93 -20.87 0.83
C ALA A 566 14.70 -20.38 0.05
N MET A 567 13.53 -20.32 0.69
CA MET A 567 12.28 -19.85 0.08
C MET A 567 12.00 -18.36 0.38
N CYS A 568 12.83 -17.68 1.18
CA CYS A 568 12.56 -16.33 1.65
C CYS A 568 13.48 -15.29 1.00
N TYR A 569 12.93 -14.13 0.66
CA TYR A 569 13.63 -13.00 0.05
C TYR A 569 13.38 -11.72 0.85
N TRP A 570 14.44 -10.92 1.01
CA TRP A 570 14.38 -9.61 1.63
C TRP A 570 13.88 -8.55 0.66
N LYS A 571 12.67 -8.03 0.89
CA LYS A 571 12.13 -6.87 0.18
C LYS A 571 12.48 -5.58 0.94
N PRO A 572 13.44 -4.76 0.46
CA PRO A 572 13.73 -3.47 1.08
C PRO A 572 12.53 -2.52 0.99
N MET A 573 12.33 -1.72 2.04
CA MET A 573 11.32 -0.68 2.18
C MET A 573 11.96 0.53 2.86
N PHE A 574 12.48 1.48 2.06
CA PHE A 574 13.22 2.65 2.55
C PHE A 574 14.39 2.24 3.48
N GLU A 575 14.43 2.73 4.72
CA GLU A 575 15.45 2.39 5.73
C GLU A 575 15.19 1.03 6.41
N THR A 576 14.15 0.28 5.98
CA THR A 576 13.72 -1.01 6.56
C THR A 576 13.47 -2.06 5.47
N GLY A 577 12.81 -3.19 5.79
CA GLY A 577 12.36 -4.19 4.81
C GLY A 577 11.58 -5.34 5.43
N VAL A 578 11.19 -6.30 4.59
CA VAL A 578 10.31 -7.44 4.94
C VAL A 578 10.85 -8.72 4.34
N CYS A 579 10.82 -9.83 5.08
CA CYS A 579 10.93 -11.16 4.47
C CYS A 579 9.61 -11.56 3.84
N ALA A 580 9.64 -11.83 2.54
CA ALA A 580 8.55 -12.43 1.81
C ALA A 580 9.00 -13.78 1.25
N ILE A 581 8.05 -14.63 0.85
CA ILE A 581 8.40 -15.78 0.02
C ILE A 581 8.94 -15.22 -1.31
N ASP A 582 10.08 -15.73 -1.78
CA ASP A 582 10.55 -15.41 -3.13
C ASP A 582 9.56 -16.01 -4.11
N THR A 583 8.83 -15.12 -4.77
CA THR A 583 7.88 -15.53 -5.76
C THR A 583 8.25 -14.82 -7.04
N SER A 584 8.79 -15.59 -7.98
CA SER A 584 8.94 -15.16 -9.37
C SER A 584 7.60 -14.73 -10.02
N GLY A 585 6.52 -14.70 -9.25
CA GLY A 585 5.14 -14.69 -9.66
C GLY A 585 4.78 -15.96 -10.42
N THR A 586 3.50 -16.10 -10.72
CA THR A 586 3.07 -17.03 -11.76
C THR A 586 3.48 -16.47 -13.13
N ASN A 587 4.04 -17.31 -14.00
CA ASN A 587 4.27 -16.97 -15.40
C ASN A 587 2.93 -16.94 -16.13
N THR A 588 2.16 -15.88 -15.93
CA THR A 588 0.93 -15.64 -16.68
C THR A 588 1.28 -14.76 -17.87
N VAL A 589 1.09 -15.30 -19.08
CA VAL A 589 1.27 -14.55 -20.33
C VAL A 589 -0.06 -13.85 -20.63
N VAL A 590 -0.03 -12.53 -20.69
CA VAL A 590 -1.14 -11.75 -21.25
C VAL A 590 -0.90 -11.67 -22.76
N GLU A 591 -1.90 -12.02 -23.57
CA GLU A 591 -1.79 -11.87 -25.02
C GLU A 591 -1.99 -10.39 -25.41
N PHE A 592 -1.11 -9.88 -26.27
CA PHE A 592 -1.13 -8.50 -26.75
C PHE A 592 -1.15 -8.46 -28.28
N MET A 593 -1.99 -7.61 -28.86
CA MET A 593 -1.98 -7.32 -30.29
C MET A 593 -1.28 -5.99 -30.58
N ALA A 594 -0.46 -5.94 -31.64
CA ALA A 594 0.14 -4.70 -32.11
C ALA A 594 -0.92 -3.71 -32.55
N PRO A 595 -0.72 -2.40 -32.34
CA PRO A 595 -1.39 -1.42 -33.18
C PRO A 595 -0.91 -1.61 -34.64
N PRO A 596 -1.82 -1.68 -35.63
CA PRO A 596 -1.49 -1.99 -37.03
C PRO A 596 -0.64 -0.93 -37.76
N THR A 597 -0.30 0.19 -37.11
CA THR A 597 0.35 1.36 -37.72
C THR A 597 1.81 1.58 -37.34
N THR A 598 2.38 0.85 -36.37
CA THR A 598 3.82 0.99 -36.07
C THR A 598 4.64 0.15 -37.03
N THR A 599 4.84 0.64 -38.25
CA THR A 599 5.90 0.11 -39.10
C THR A 599 7.25 0.47 -38.45
N THR A 600 8.25 -0.38 -38.64
CA THR A 600 9.64 -0.15 -38.21
C THR A 600 10.19 1.23 -38.62
N ASP A 601 9.61 1.86 -39.64
CA ASP A 601 10.02 3.14 -40.20
C ASP A 601 9.67 4.35 -39.31
N GLU A 602 8.50 4.37 -38.66
CA GLU A 602 8.14 5.44 -37.70
C GLU A 602 8.99 5.36 -36.43
N PHE A 603 9.30 4.14 -35.99
CA PHE A 603 10.19 3.90 -34.84
C PHE A 603 11.62 4.36 -35.14
N GLU A 604 12.11 4.12 -36.37
CA GLU A 604 13.40 4.62 -36.82
C GLU A 604 13.45 6.17 -36.85
N GLN A 605 12.33 6.83 -37.18
CA GLN A 605 12.27 8.30 -37.26
C GLN A 605 12.26 8.96 -35.88
N ILE A 606 11.54 8.39 -34.91
CA ILE A 606 11.55 8.84 -33.50
C ILE A 606 12.91 8.54 -32.86
N SER A 607 13.46 7.34 -33.09
CA SER A 607 14.79 6.92 -32.64
C SER A 607 15.90 7.85 -33.16
N LYS A 608 15.88 8.21 -34.45
CA LYS A 608 16.86 9.15 -35.05
C LYS A 608 16.77 10.56 -34.44
N THR A 609 15.59 10.98 -33.99
CA THR A 609 15.40 12.27 -33.32
C THR A 609 15.92 12.24 -31.88
N TYR A 610 15.65 11.15 -31.15
CA TYR A 610 16.13 10.94 -29.78
C TYR A 610 17.66 10.77 -29.70
N VAL A 611 18.24 9.92 -30.55
CA VAL A 611 19.70 9.75 -30.64
C VAL A 611 20.37 11.03 -31.16
N GLY A 612 19.69 11.83 -31.99
CA GLY A 612 20.17 13.12 -32.48
C GLY A 612 20.37 14.18 -31.39
N THR A 613 19.60 14.13 -30.29
CA THR A 613 19.79 15.00 -29.12
C THR A 613 20.77 14.43 -28.10
N THR A 614 20.94 13.10 -28.01
CA THR A 614 21.92 12.47 -27.10
C THR A 614 23.34 12.39 -27.67
N VAL A 615 23.52 12.44 -28.99
CA VAL A 615 24.86 12.39 -29.62
C VAL A 615 25.40 13.81 -29.82
N VAL A 616 25.82 14.43 -28.72
CA VAL A 616 26.97 15.35 -28.79
C VAL A 616 28.24 14.49 -28.87
N GLY A 617 28.41 13.87 -30.03
CA GLY A 617 29.60 13.11 -30.44
C GLY A 617 30.82 14.01 -30.70
N VAL A 618 31.06 15.00 -29.83
CA VAL A 618 32.21 15.93 -29.93
C VAL A 618 33.23 15.69 -28.80
N ALA A 619 32.85 15.02 -27.71
CA ALA A 619 33.78 14.74 -26.60
C ALA A 619 34.77 13.59 -26.89
N LEU A 620 34.38 12.58 -27.68
CA LEU A 620 35.25 11.41 -27.94
C LEU A 620 36.25 11.63 -29.09
N ALA A 621 35.94 12.51 -30.05
CA ALA A 621 36.83 12.83 -31.17
C ALA A 621 37.97 13.80 -30.78
N LEU A 622 37.75 14.68 -29.79
CA LEU A 622 38.80 15.58 -29.31
C LEU A 622 39.88 14.87 -28.46
N CYS A 623 39.54 13.78 -27.76
CA CYS A 623 40.52 13.01 -26.99
C CYS A 623 41.49 12.20 -27.89
N MET A 624 41.06 11.78 -29.09
CA MET A 624 41.95 11.08 -30.03
C MET A 624 42.81 12.03 -30.87
N ALA A 625 42.40 13.29 -31.05
CA ALA A 625 43.20 14.30 -31.75
C ALA A 625 44.25 15.00 -30.85
N LEU A 626 44.11 14.94 -29.52
CA LEU A 626 45.09 15.44 -28.55
C LEU A 626 46.14 14.39 -28.12
N MET A 627 46.05 13.16 -28.66
CA MET A 627 47.04 12.09 -28.47
C MET A 627 47.79 11.71 -29.76
N ALA A 628 47.76 12.57 -30.79
CA ALA A 628 48.54 12.43 -32.03
C ALA A 628 49.54 13.58 -32.21
#